data_AF-A0A947WS05-F1
#
_entry.id   AF-A0A947WS05-F1
#
_cell.length_a   1.000
_cell.length_b   1.000
_cell.length_c   1.000
_cell.angle_alpha   90.00
_cell.angle_beta   90.00
_cell.angle_gamma   90.00
#
_symmetry.space_group_name_H-M   'P 1'
#
loop_
_entity.id
_entity.type
_entity.pdbx_description
1 polymer ?
#
loop_
_entity_poly.entity_id
_entity_poly.type
_entity_poly.pdbx_seq_one_letter_code
_entity_poly.pdbx_strand_id
1 'polypeptide(L)'
;MDAPESRDLTLVVEVLRRLVALALFMAAATLGFGYGQTLVAIAAVAAAILVYWLVPRPAVPQGAVHHERMPTVTMPDLLGFMLATTFFALPLIVAAHDPWIGGPWALYLLTGLPGLIAMIIFWIAIRHQCLWLKVTGHDLTIADMRRIEILAFDRIAEVVAETKPPPRWLSPLLILFGGWRGLGIALLTGQRPSHSLVIRLKDGTSRRVPADAFPDQRQIVAALAHGGVALDSMLGAVAGRHGRRKGRARRPEKGESDKQSRA
;
A
#
# COMPACT_ATOMS: atom_id res chain seq x y z
N MET A 1 1.96 25.09 -3.70
CA MET A 1 1.49 24.26 -4.83
C MET A 1 2.72 23.53 -5.33
N ASP A 2 2.84 22.24 -5.05
CA ASP A 2 3.91 21.45 -5.67
C ASP A 2 3.54 21.23 -7.14
N ALA A 3 4.44 21.61 -8.04
CA ALA A 3 4.23 21.49 -9.47
C ALA A 3 3.98 20.02 -9.87
N PRO A 4 3.06 19.74 -10.82
CA PRO A 4 2.74 18.39 -11.28
C PRO A 4 3.98 17.59 -11.73
N GLU A 5 5.00 18.29 -12.24
CA GLU A 5 6.28 17.73 -12.72
C GLU A 5 7.06 16.99 -11.63
N SER A 6 6.98 17.41 -10.36
CA SER A 6 7.70 16.77 -9.26
C SER A 6 7.17 15.36 -8.93
N ARG A 7 5.93 15.04 -9.34
CA ARG A 7 5.28 13.76 -9.05
C ARG A 7 5.52 12.69 -10.08
N ASP A 8 5.57 13.07 -11.35
CA ASP A 8 5.95 12.12 -12.40
C ASP A 8 7.36 11.60 -12.14
N LEU A 9 8.27 12.49 -11.70
CA LEU A 9 9.59 12.10 -11.22
C LEU A 9 9.53 11.13 -10.04
N THR A 10 8.65 11.36 -9.07
CA THR A 10 8.49 10.49 -7.90
C THR A 10 8.02 9.09 -8.29
N LEU A 11 7.02 8.99 -9.19
CA LEU A 11 6.54 7.71 -9.71
C LEU A 11 7.62 6.98 -10.51
N VAL A 12 8.32 7.71 -11.39
CA VAL A 12 9.40 7.17 -12.22
C VAL A 12 10.53 6.64 -11.34
N VAL A 13 10.94 7.37 -10.30
CA VAL A 13 11.97 6.91 -9.35
C VAL A 13 11.52 5.63 -8.63
N GLU A 14 10.26 5.52 -8.21
CA GLU A 14 9.74 4.33 -7.54
C GLU A 14 9.67 3.09 -8.44
N VAL A 15 9.31 3.29 -9.71
CA VAL A 15 9.34 2.25 -10.75
C VAL A 15 10.79 1.84 -11.04
N LEU A 16 11.66 2.80 -11.33
CA LEU A 16 13.06 2.56 -11.64
C LEU A 16 13.79 1.85 -10.51
N ARG A 17 13.57 2.26 -9.26
CA ARG A 17 14.17 1.59 -8.10
C ARG A 17 13.86 0.10 -8.06
N ARG A 18 12.61 -0.28 -8.31
CA ARG A 18 12.20 -1.70 -8.33
C ARG A 18 12.72 -2.42 -9.56
N LEU A 19 12.69 -1.79 -10.73
CA LEU A 19 13.21 -2.39 -11.96
C LEU A 19 14.72 -2.63 -11.89
N VAL A 20 15.48 -1.67 -11.38
CA VAL A 20 16.94 -1.79 -11.20
C VAL A 20 17.26 -2.86 -10.16
N ALA A 21 16.60 -2.83 -8.99
CA ALA A 21 16.79 -3.87 -7.97
C ALA A 21 16.43 -5.27 -8.51
N LEU A 22 15.33 -5.38 -9.26
CA LEU A 22 14.92 -6.64 -9.89
C LEU A 22 15.95 -7.13 -10.92
N ALA A 23 16.42 -6.23 -11.79
CA ALA A 23 17.45 -6.57 -12.78
C ALA A 23 18.73 -7.07 -12.11
N LEU A 24 19.13 -6.47 -10.99
CA LEU A 24 20.28 -6.91 -10.19
C LEU A 24 20.03 -8.27 -9.53
N PHE A 25 18.84 -8.54 -8.98
CA PHE A 25 18.49 -9.87 -8.46
C PHE A 25 18.48 -10.93 -9.56
N MET A 26 17.94 -10.61 -10.74
CA MET A 26 17.97 -11.51 -11.90
C MET A 26 19.40 -11.77 -12.35
N ALA A 27 20.22 -10.73 -12.48
CA ALA A 27 21.64 -10.88 -12.82
C ALA A 27 22.38 -11.74 -11.78
N ALA A 28 22.12 -11.54 -10.49
CA ALA A 28 22.69 -12.38 -9.44
C ALA A 28 22.29 -13.85 -9.58
N ALA A 29 21.01 -14.13 -9.82
CA ALA A 29 20.53 -15.48 -10.00
C ALA A 29 21.14 -16.13 -11.25
N THR A 30 21.18 -15.43 -12.38
CA THR A 30 21.77 -15.94 -13.62
C THR A 30 23.28 -16.14 -13.52
N LEU A 31 24.03 -15.19 -12.95
CA LEU A 31 25.49 -15.31 -12.79
C LEU A 31 25.86 -16.39 -11.78
N GLY A 32 25.14 -16.47 -10.66
CA GLY A 32 25.41 -17.44 -9.60
C GLY A 32 25.03 -18.85 -10.02
N PHE A 33 23.77 -19.08 -10.38
CA PHE A 33 23.27 -20.41 -10.71
C PHE A 33 23.59 -20.82 -12.14
N GLY A 34 23.56 -19.89 -13.11
CA GLY A 34 23.82 -20.18 -14.52
C GLY A 34 25.30 -20.34 -14.88
N TYR A 35 26.17 -19.48 -14.33
CA TYR A 35 27.59 -19.42 -14.69
C TYR A 35 28.54 -19.79 -13.55
N GLY A 36 28.04 -20.12 -12.36
CA GLY A 36 28.86 -20.47 -11.19
C GLY A 36 29.63 -19.29 -10.56
N GLN A 37 29.32 -18.04 -10.92
CA GLN A 37 30.03 -16.85 -10.45
C GLN A 37 29.50 -16.35 -9.10
N THR A 38 29.73 -17.13 -8.03
CA THR A 38 29.14 -16.87 -6.71
C THR A 38 29.49 -15.51 -6.12
N LEU A 39 30.75 -15.06 -6.22
CA LEU A 39 31.16 -13.77 -5.67
C LEU A 39 30.49 -12.59 -6.36
N VAL A 40 30.37 -12.65 -7.70
CA VAL A 40 29.69 -11.61 -8.50
C VAL A 40 28.19 -11.61 -8.18
N ALA A 41 27.60 -12.79 -8.01
CA ALA A 41 26.20 -12.92 -7.61
C ALA A 41 25.94 -12.29 -6.22
N ILE A 42 26.80 -12.55 -5.23
CA ILE A 42 26.69 -11.93 -3.89
C ILE A 42 26.80 -10.41 -3.99
N ALA A 43 27.76 -9.90 -4.77
CA ALA A 43 27.91 -8.47 -4.98
C ALA A 43 26.68 -7.85 -5.65
N ALA A 44 26.08 -8.54 -6.62
CA ALA A 44 24.85 -8.10 -7.29
C ALA A 44 23.63 -8.11 -6.34
N VAL A 45 23.50 -9.11 -5.47
CA VAL A 45 22.46 -9.11 -4.40
C VAL A 45 22.65 -7.94 -3.46
N ALA A 46 23.88 -7.71 -3.00
CA ALA A 46 24.19 -6.59 -2.12
C ALA A 46 23.86 -5.25 -2.80
N ALA A 47 24.21 -5.09 -4.08
CA ALA A 47 23.86 -3.92 -4.87
C ALA A 47 22.34 -3.74 -5.02
N ALA A 48 21.59 -4.82 -5.26
CA ALA A 48 20.13 -4.78 -5.36
C ALA A 48 19.48 -4.26 -4.07
N ILE A 49 19.95 -4.77 -2.92
CA ILE A 49 19.51 -4.34 -1.59
C ILE A 49 19.87 -2.87 -1.38
N LEU A 50 21.11 -2.47 -1.66
CA LEU A 50 21.55 -1.08 -1.51
C LEU A 50 20.73 -0.12 -2.39
N VAL A 51 20.47 -0.45 -3.65
CA VAL A 51 19.62 0.36 -4.53
C VAL A 51 18.21 0.49 -3.96
N TYR A 52 17.61 -0.62 -3.50
CA TYR A 52 16.26 -0.59 -2.95
C TYR A 52 16.15 0.24 -1.66
N TRP A 53 17.19 0.23 -0.82
CA TRP A 53 17.21 0.95 0.46
C TRP A 53 17.66 2.41 0.36
N LEU A 54 18.65 2.70 -0.48
CA LEU A 54 19.28 4.03 -0.58
C LEU A 54 18.55 4.98 -1.55
N VAL A 55 17.91 4.45 -2.59
CA VAL A 55 17.16 5.32 -3.51
C VAL A 55 15.99 5.97 -2.75
N PRO A 56 15.91 7.32 -2.76
CA PRO A 56 14.99 8.06 -1.93
C PRO A 56 13.54 7.72 -2.26
N ARG A 57 12.73 7.64 -1.20
CA ARG A 57 11.30 7.39 -1.28
C ARG A 57 10.53 8.72 -1.37
N PRO A 58 9.33 8.72 -1.97
CA PRO A 58 8.38 9.82 -1.89
C PRO A 58 8.26 10.32 -0.46
N ALA A 59 8.51 11.61 -0.26
CA ALA A 59 8.28 12.24 1.02
C ALA A 59 6.76 12.31 1.26
N VAL A 60 6.33 11.83 2.42
CA VAL A 60 4.94 12.00 2.87
C VAL A 60 4.89 13.28 3.68
N PRO A 61 3.98 14.23 3.37
CA PRO A 61 3.89 15.48 4.13
C PRO A 61 3.63 15.23 5.62
N GLN A 62 4.17 16.10 6.47
CA GLN A 62 3.89 16.03 7.91
C GLN A 62 2.38 16.15 8.18
N GLY A 63 1.89 15.30 9.08
CA GLY A 63 0.47 15.20 9.43
C GLY A 63 -0.40 14.45 8.42
N ALA A 64 0.18 13.89 7.34
CA ALA A 64 -0.56 13.05 6.41
C ALA A 64 -0.67 11.60 6.92
N VAL A 65 -1.88 11.06 6.84
CA VAL A 65 -2.19 9.65 7.08
C VAL A 65 -1.83 8.87 5.82
N HIS A 66 -1.07 7.79 5.99
CA HIS A 66 -0.59 6.93 4.93
C HIS A 66 -0.56 5.48 5.40
N HIS A 67 -0.35 4.55 4.47
CA HIS A 67 -0.27 3.14 4.78
C HIS A 67 0.97 2.82 5.62
N GLU A 68 0.85 1.87 6.55
CA GLU A 68 2.01 1.26 7.18
C GLU A 68 2.87 0.57 6.12
N ARG A 69 4.09 1.07 5.96
CA ARG A 69 4.98 0.67 4.85
C ARG A 69 5.32 -0.82 4.85
N MET A 70 5.54 -1.40 6.03
CA MET A 70 6.02 -2.77 6.15
C MET A 70 5.02 -3.78 5.55
N PRO A 71 3.74 -3.84 5.99
CA PRO A 71 2.78 -4.80 5.43
C PRO A 71 2.30 -4.44 4.02
N THR A 72 2.31 -3.17 3.62
CA THR A 72 1.65 -2.73 2.36
C THR A 72 2.60 -2.48 1.20
N VAL A 73 3.90 -2.30 1.48
CA VAL A 73 4.91 -2.01 0.46
C VAL A 73 6.05 -3.01 0.56
N THR A 74 6.70 -3.12 1.73
CA THR A 74 7.92 -3.93 1.86
C THR A 74 7.67 -5.42 1.75
N MET A 75 6.61 -5.95 2.37
CA MET A 75 6.25 -7.37 2.26
C MET A 75 5.81 -7.76 0.84
N PRO A 76 4.90 -7.00 0.18
CA PRO A 76 4.60 -7.21 -1.24
C PRO A 76 5.83 -7.09 -2.15
N ASP A 77 6.72 -6.13 -1.91
CA ASP A 77 7.94 -5.97 -2.69
C ASP A 77 8.87 -7.18 -2.53
N LEU A 78 9.07 -7.67 -1.30
CA LEU A 78 9.87 -8.89 -1.07
C LEU A 78 9.29 -10.08 -1.83
N LEU A 79 7.98 -10.30 -1.73
CA LEU A 79 7.28 -11.35 -2.46
C LEU A 79 7.42 -11.16 -3.98
N GLY A 80 7.25 -9.93 -4.47
CA GLY A 80 7.42 -9.56 -5.87
C GLY A 80 8.82 -9.86 -6.37
N PHE A 81 9.87 -9.50 -5.62
CA PHE A 81 11.26 -9.80 -5.99
C PHE A 81 11.51 -11.29 -6.03
N MET A 82 11.03 -12.05 -5.05
CA MET A 82 11.18 -13.51 -5.03
C MET A 82 10.52 -14.16 -6.25
N LEU A 83 9.27 -13.83 -6.54
CA LEU A 83 8.55 -14.40 -7.69
C LEU A 83 9.18 -13.94 -9.01
N ALA A 84 9.37 -12.64 -9.21
CA ALA A 84 9.90 -12.10 -10.45
C ALA A 84 11.31 -12.63 -10.75
N THR A 85 12.20 -12.67 -9.75
CA THR A 85 13.54 -13.21 -9.93
C THR A 85 13.49 -14.69 -10.28
N THR A 86 12.72 -15.49 -9.55
CA THR A 86 12.58 -16.94 -9.82
C THR A 86 12.08 -17.18 -11.24
N PHE A 87 11.01 -16.51 -11.67
CA PHE A 87 10.37 -16.82 -12.94
C PHE A 87 11.03 -16.17 -14.16
N PHE A 88 11.59 -14.97 -14.02
CA PHE A 88 12.28 -14.30 -15.14
C PHE A 88 13.75 -14.70 -15.27
N ALA A 89 14.43 -15.09 -14.18
CA ALA A 89 15.81 -15.55 -14.28
C ALA A 89 15.93 -17.02 -14.70
N LEU A 90 14.92 -17.86 -14.44
CA LEU A 90 14.98 -19.29 -14.77
C LEU A 90 15.23 -19.57 -16.26
N PRO A 91 14.56 -18.91 -17.23
CA PRO A 91 14.90 -19.07 -18.64
C PRO A 91 16.35 -18.68 -18.97
N LEU A 92 16.89 -17.64 -18.31
CA LEU A 92 18.29 -17.21 -18.47
C LEU A 92 19.27 -18.25 -17.91
N ILE A 93 18.95 -18.82 -16.74
CA ILE A 93 19.78 -19.87 -16.11
C ILE A 93 19.82 -21.12 -17.00
N VAL A 94 18.68 -21.51 -17.58
CA VAL A 94 18.61 -22.66 -18.50
C VAL A 94 19.41 -22.38 -19.77
N ALA A 95 19.25 -21.19 -20.37
CA ALA A 95 20.00 -20.80 -21.56
C ALA A 95 21.53 -20.75 -21.32
N ALA A 96 21.97 -20.47 -20.08
CA ALA A 96 23.38 -20.49 -19.72
C ALA A 96 23.99 -21.91 -19.70
N HIS A 97 23.19 -22.93 -19.35
CA HIS A 97 23.66 -24.32 -19.30
C HIS A 97 23.52 -25.04 -20.64
N ASP A 98 22.45 -24.75 -21.38
CA ASP A 98 22.20 -25.37 -22.68
C ASP A 98 21.83 -24.31 -23.73
N PRO A 99 22.84 -23.76 -24.43
CA PRO A 99 22.64 -22.73 -25.45
C PRO A 99 21.93 -23.25 -26.71
N TRP A 100 21.83 -24.56 -26.89
CA TRP A 100 21.34 -25.21 -28.12
C TRP A 100 19.85 -25.55 -28.06
N ILE A 101 19.24 -25.52 -26.87
CA ILE A 101 17.80 -25.56 -26.72
C ILE A 101 17.23 -24.30 -27.39
N GLY A 102 16.61 -24.45 -28.57
CA GLY A 102 15.83 -23.41 -29.25
C GLY A 102 14.54 -23.00 -28.52
N GLY A 103 14.35 -23.47 -27.28
CA GLY A 103 13.18 -23.25 -26.43
C GLY A 103 13.28 -22.24 -25.27
N PRO A 104 14.22 -21.26 -25.17
CA PRO A 104 14.18 -20.29 -24.07
C PRO A 104 12.90 -19.46 -24.15
N TRP A 105 12.43 -19.19 -25.37
CA TRP A 105 11.16 -18.50 -25.63
C TRP A 105 9.94 -19.26 -25.12
N ALA A 106 9.89 -20.59 -25.30
CA ALA A 106 8.81 -21.41 -24.76
C ALA A 106 8.82 -21.40 -23.22
N LEU A 107 10.01 -21.42 -22.63
CA LEU A 107 10.17 -21.31 -21.18
C LEU A 107 9.78 -19.92 -20.66
N TYR A 108 10.12 -18.85 -21.38
CA TYR A 108 9.64 -17.49 -21.08
C TYR A 108 8.12 -17.35 -21.20
N LEU A 109 7.47 -18.04 -22.13
CA LEU A 109 6.00 -18.04 -22.20
C LEU A 109 5.40 -18.73 -20.98
N LEU A 110 6.01 -19.84 -20.54
CA LEU A 110 5.54 -20.61 -19.39
C LEU A 110 5.80 -19.89 -18.05
N THR A 111 7.01 -19.34 -17.85
CA THR A 111 7.40 -18.69 -16.59
C THR A 111 7.07 -17.20 -16.57
N GLY A 112 6.96 -16.55 -17.73
CA GLY A 112 6.65 -15.14 -17.85
C GLY A 112 5.28 -14.78 -17.31
N LEU A 113 4.27 -15.65 -17.48
CA LEU A 113 2.92 -15.45 -16.92
C LEU A 113 2.97 -15.31 -15.37
N PRO A 114 3.55 -16.24 -14.61
CA PRO A 114 3.83 -16.04 -13.19
C PRO A 114 4.68 -14.79 -12.87
N GLY A 115 5.68 -14.48 -13.71
CA GLY A 115 6.48 -13.26 -13.57
C GLY A 115 5.65 -11.97 -13.69
N LEU A 116 4.64 -11.94 -14.57
CA LEU A 116 3.71 -10.80 -14.70
C LEU A 116 2.86 -10.60 -13.44
N ILE A 117 2.53 -11.67 -12.70
CA ILE A 117 1.85 -11.55 -11.40
C ILE A 117 2.72 -10.75 -10.43
N ALA A 118 4.03 -10.97 -10.42
CA ALA A 118 4.94 -10.18 -9.60
C ALA A 118 4.97 -8.69 -10.01
N MET A 119 4.83 -8.37 -11.30
CA MET A 119 4.72 -6.99 -11.76
C MET A 119 3.44 -6.31 -11.25
N ILE A 120 2.33 -7.06 -11.21
CA ILE A 120 1.08 -6.58 -10.62
C ILE A 120 1.26 -6.30 -9.12
N ILE A 121 1.98 -7.17 -8.40
CA ILE A 121 2.28 -6.98 -6.98
C ILE A 121 3.09 -5.69 -6.77
N PHE A 122 4.14 -5.46 -7.56
CA PHE A 122 4.90 -4.21 -7.50
C PHE A 122 4.04 -2.99 -7.82
N TRP A 123 3.18 -3.07 -8.83
CA TRP A 123 2.28 -1.98 -9.16
C TRP A 123 1.33 -1.62 -8.01
N ILE A 124 0.78 -2.63 -7.35
CA ILE A 124 -0.06 -2.45 -6.16
C ILE A 124 0.74 -1.80 -5.02
N ALA A 125 1.96 -2.28 -4.75
CA ALA A 125 2.85 -1.72 -3.73
C ALA A 125 3.18 -0.25 -3.99
N ILE A 126 3.52 0.11 -5.24
CA ILE A 126 3.76 1.51 -5.64
C ILE A 126 2.50 2.35 -5.40
N ARG A 127 1.33 1.84 -5.76
CA ARG A 127 0.07 2.56 -5.56
C ARG A 127 -0.19 2.86 -4.08
N HIS A 128 -0.03 1.87 -3.21
CA HIS A 128 -0.18 2.07 -1.77
C HIS A 128 0.87 3.03 -1.21
N GLN A 129 2.09 3.01 -1.74
CA GLN A 129 3.15 3.91 -1.33
C GLN A 129 2.89 5.37 -1.69
N CYS A 130 2.29 5.63 -2.86
CA CYS A 130 1.96 6.98 -3.31
C CYS A 130 0.66 7.53 -2.69
N LEU A 131 -0.16 6.68 -2.10
CA LEU A 131 -1.47 7.04 -1.56
C LEU A 131 -1.35 7.60 -0.13
N TRP A 132 -1.66 8.88 0.03
CA TRP A 132 -1.72 9.56 1.33
C TRP A 132 -2.88 10.56 1.38
N LEU A 133 -3.38 10.80 2.60
CA LEU A 133 -4.39 11.83 2.87
C LEU A 133 -3.88 12.79 3.92
N LYS A 134 -4.08 14.08 3.70
CA LYS A 134 -3.78 15.12 4.67
C LYS A 134 -5.02 15.94 4.92
N VAL A 135 -5.41 16.03 6.19
CA VAL A 135 -6.45 16.96 6.60
C VAL A 135 -5.79 18.24 7.09
N THR A 136 -6.12 19.34 6.43
CA THR A 136 -5.76 20.71 6.84
C THR A 136 -7.03 21.38 7.33
N GLY A 137 -6.95 22.42 8.17
CA GLY A 137 -8.09 22.97 8.92
C GLY A 137 -9.40 23.17 8.14
N HIS A 138 -9.34 23.47 6.84
CA HIS A 138 -10.50 23.64 5.97
C HIS A 138 -10.54 22.71 4.74
N ASP A 139 -9.48 21.92 4.51
CA ASP A 139 -9.30 21.18 3.26
C ASP A 139 -8.87 19.72 3.52
N LEU A 140 -9.42 18.81 2.72
CA LEU A 140 -8.95 17.45 2.59
C LEU A 140 -8.07 17.33 1.34
N THR A 141 -6.79 17.05 1.53
CA THR A 141 -5.88 16.73 0.41
C THR A 141 -5.75 15.22 0.26
N ILE A 142 -6.06 14.72 -0.93
CA ILE A 142 -5.90 13.31 -1.31
C ILE A 142 -4.84 13.24 -2.38
N ALA A 143 -3.79 12.47 -2.13
CA ALA A 143 -2.78 12.18 -3.12
C ALA A 143 -2.88 10.72 -3.55
N ASP A 144 -2.89 10.50 -4.85
CA ASP A 144 -2.69 9.18 -5.48
C ASP A 144 -1.46 9.25 -6.41
N MET A 145 -1.12 8.14 -7.06
CA MET A 145 0.01 8.04 -8.00
C MET A 145 -0.01 9.13 -9.09
N ARG A 146 -1.20 9.56 -9.53
CA ARG A 146 -1.36 10.45 -10.69
C ARG A 146 -1.71 11.90 -10.34
N ARG A 147 -2.30 12.14 -9.17
CA ARG A 147 -2.85 13.48 -8.85
C ARG A 147 -2.88 13.79 -7.37
N ILE A 148 -2.79 15.08 -7.06
CA ILE A 148 -3.23 15.67 -5.79
C ILE A 148 -4.58 16.29 -6.04
N GLU A 149 -5.55 15.94 -5.20
CA GLU A 149 -6.86 16.54 -5.20
C GLU A 149 -7.03 17.26 -3.85
N ILE A 150 -7.25 18.57 -3.89
CA ILE A 150 -7.53 19.39 -2.70
C ILE A 150 -9.04 19.64 -2.69
N LEU A 151 -9.71 19.14 -1.68
CA LEU A 151 -11.16 19.22 -1.51
C LEU A 151 -11.47 20.08 -0.29
N ALA A 152 -11.92 21.30 -0.54
CA ALA A 152 -12.41 22.17 0.52
C ALA A 152 -13.67 21.56 1.16
N PHE A 153 -13.77 21.65 2.49
CA PHE A 153 -14.86 21.03 3.26
C PHE A 153 -16.24 21.58 2.88
N ASP A 154 -16.31 22.85 2.47
CA ASP A 154 -17.52 23.51 1.99
C ASP A 154 -18.08 22.86 0.71
N ARG A 155 -17.24 22.19 -0.09
CA ARG A 155 -17.64 21.45 -1.29
C ARG A 155 -18.12 20.05 -0.98
N ILE A 156 -17.81 19.51 0.20
CA ILE A 156 -18.21 18.16 0.60
C ILE A 156 -19.66 18.21 1.07
N ALA A 157 -20.52 17.44 0.41
CA ALA A 157 -21.92 17.30 0.81
C ALA A 157 -22.04 16.33 1.97
N GLU A 158 -21.45 15.14 1.83
CA GLU A 158 -21.49 14.10 2.84
C GLU A 158 -20.32 13.11 2.68
N VAL A 159 -19.97 12.43 3.77
CA VAL A 159 -19.04 11.29 3.76
C VAL A 159 -19.77 10.04 4.24
N VAL A 160 -19.72 9.00 3.42
CA VAL A 160 -20.42 7.73 3.64
C VAL A 160 -19.41 6.60 3.77
N ALA A 161 -19.61 5.74 4.76
CA ALA A 161 -18.86 4.48 4.85
C ALA A 161 -19.55 3.43 4.00
N GLU A 162 -18.88 2.98 2.94
CA GLU A 162 -19.40 1.94 2.05
C GLU A 162 -18.54 0.69 2.15
N THR A 163 -19.19 -0.46 2.35
CA THR A 163 -18.57 -1.77 2.31
C THR A 163 -18.65 -2.32 0.90
N LYS A 164 -17.50 -2.60 0.30
CA LYS A 164 -17.43 -3.26 -1.00
C LYS A 164 -17.14 -4.74 -0.81
N PRO A 165 -17.99 -5.65 -1.34
CA PRO A 165 -17.65 -7.06 -1.35
C PRO A 165 -16.44 -7.30 -2.26
N PRO A 166 -15.63 -8.34 -1.99
CA PRO A 166 -14.55 -8.71 -2.90
C PRO A 166 -15.10 -9.01 -4.31
N PRO A 167 -14.27 -8.82 -5.36
CA PRO A 167 -14.68 -9.13 -6.71
C PRO A 167 -15.11 -10.60 -6.83
N ARG A 168 -16.29 -10.85 -7.40
CA ARG A 168 -16.85 -12.20 -7.56
C ARG A 168 -15.96 -13.17 -8.35
N TRP A 169 -15.10 -12.64 -9.23
CA TRP A 169 -14.14 -13.43 -10.00
C TRP A 169 -12.94 -13.93 -9.17
N LEU A 170 -12.68 -13.31 -8.01
CA LEU A 170 -11.54 -13.68 -7.16
C LEU A 170 -11.79 -15.01 -6.45
N SER A 171 -13.04 -15.28 -6.05
CA SER A 171 -13.44 -16.50 -5.36
C SER A 171 -13.13 -17.79 -6.14
N PRO A 172 -13.52 -17.95 -7.41
CA PRO A 172 -13.16 -19.14 -8.18
C PRO A 172 -11.65 -19.28 -8.39
N LEU A 173 -10.92 -18.17 -8.51
CA LEU A 173 -9.45 -18.21 -8.63
C LEU A 173 -8.79 -18.73 -7.35
N LEU A 174 -9.22 -18.24 -6.18
CA LEU A 174 -8.72 -18.70 -4.89
C LEU A 174 -9.00 -20.19 -4.66
N ILE A 175 -10.16 -20.67 -5.09
CA ILE A 175 -10.53 -22.09 -5.02
C ILE A 175 -9.65 -22.93 -5.96
N LEU A 176 -9.47 -22.47 -7.20
CA LEU A 176 -8.70 -23.18 -8.23
C LEU A 176 -7.22 -23.34 -7.84
N PHE A 177 -6.59 -22.28 -7.32
CA PHE A 177 -5.16 -22.29 -6.98
C PHE A 177 -4.86 -22.73 -5.55
N GLY A 178 -5.82 -22.64 -4.62
CA GLY A 178 -5.61 -22.98 -3.21
C GLY A 178 -6.23 -24.31 -2.77
N GLY A 179 -6.99 -25.00 -3.62
CA GLY A 179 -7.69 -26.24 -3.26
C GLY A 179 -8.56 -26.07 -2.02
N TRP A 180 -8.55 -27.05 -1.10
CA TRP A 180 -9.35 -27.00 0.14
C TRP A 180 -8.98 -25.84 1.08
N ARG A 181 -7.70 -25.44 1.10
CA ARG A 181 -7.24 -24.25 1.84
C ARG A 181 -7.67 -22.96 1.17
N GLY A 182 -7.69 -22.94 -0.17
CA GLY A 182 -8.20 -21.86 -1.01
C GLY A 182 -9.68 -21.62 -0.82
N LEU A 183 -10.47 -22.68 -0.62
CA LEU A 183 -11.88 -22.57 -0.24
C LEU A 183 -12.04 -21.87 1.11
N GLY A 184 -11.25 -22.27 2.12
CA GLY A 184 -11.25 -21.61 3.43
C GLY A 184 -10.86 -20.14 3.36
N ILE A 185 -9.82 -19.81 2.59
CA ILE A 185 -9.42 -18.42 2.34
C ILE A 185 -10.53 -17.68 1.60
N ALA A 186 -11.06 -18.21 0.48
CA ALA A 186 -12.12 -17.58 -0.29
C ALA A 186 -13.38 -17.28 0.55
N LEU A 187 -13.73 -18.17 1.48
CA LEU A 187 -14.79 -17.93 2.45
C LEU A 187 -14.43 -16.80 3.42
N LEU A 188 -13.22 -16.79 3.97
CA LEU A 188 -12.74 -15.75 4.88
C LEU A 188 -12.59 -14.38 4.20
N THR A 189 -12.07 -14.32 2.97
CA THR A 189 -11.98 -13.08 2.17
C THR A 189 -13.35 -12.63 1.70
N GLY A 190 -14.25 -13.56 1.37
CA GLY A 190 -15.66 -13.31 1.07
C GLY A 190 -16.39 -12.60 2.21
N GLN A 191 -15.97 -12.83 3.46
CA GLN A 191 -16.55 -12.25 4.66
C GLN A 191 -15.81 -11.02 5.20
N ARG A 192 -14.69 -10.60 4.61
CA ARG A 192 -14.05 -9.31 4.93
C ARG A 192 -14.49 -8.26 3.90
N PRO A 193 -15.62 -7.58 4.12
CA PRO A 193 -15.97 -6.44 3.28
C PRO A 193 -14.83 -5.43 3.35
N SER A 194 -14.38 -4.95 2.18
CA SER A 194 -13.42 -3.86 2.14
C SER A 194 -14.16 -2.58 2.49
N HIS A 195 -13.70 -1.85 3.50
CA HIS A 195 -14.30 -0.58 3.86
C HIS A 195 -13.73 0.51 2.95
N SER A 196 -14.60 1.37 2.45
CA SER A 196 -14.23 2.56 1.68
C SER A 196 -14.98 3.77 2.20
N LEU A 197 -14.30 4.91 2.23
CA LEU A 197 -14.90 6.21 2.50
C LEU A 197 -15.28 6.82 1.14
N VAL A 198 -16.57 7.02 0.93
CA VAL A 198 -17.10 7.71 -0.24
C VAL A 198 -17.41 9.14 0.15
N ILE A 199 -16.63 10.06 -0.40
CA ILE A 199 -16.80 11.49 -0.24
C ILE A 199 -17.68 11.95 -1.39
N ARG A 200 -18.91 12.37 -1.08
CA ARG A 200 -19.86 12.93 -2.06
C ARG A 200 -19.75 14.44 -2.03
N LEU A 201 -19.55 15.03 -3.19
CA LEU A 201 -19.41 16.46 -3.37
C LEU A 201 -20.75 17.10 -3.70
N LYS A 202 -20.90 18.39 -3.41
CA LYS A 202 -22.13 19.15 -3.69
C LYS A 202 -22.45 19.28 -5.18
N ASP A 203 -21.44 19.11 -6.04
CA ASP A 203 -21.59 19.07 -7.50
C ASP A 203 -22.13 17.72 -8.03
N GLY A 204 -22.42 16.77 -7.14
CA GLY A 204 -22.91 15.43 -7.48
C GLY A 204 -21.80 14.43 -7.82
N THR A 205 -20.54 14.84 -7.87
CA THR A 205 -19.42 13.92 -8.06
C THR A 205 -19.09 13.17 -6.78
N SER A 206 -18.47 11.98 -6.90
CA SER A 206 -18.06 11.20 -5.74
C SER A 206 -16.62 10.72 -5.87
N ARG A 207 -15.92 10.72 -4.74
CA ARG A 207 -14.55 10.24 -4.60
C ARG A 207 -14.50 9.11 -3.59
N ARG A 208 -14.08 7.94 -4.05
CA ARG A 208 -13.89 6.77 -3.20
C ARG A 208 -12.44 6.70 -2.76
N VAL A 209 -12.26 6.71 -1.45
CA VAL A 209 -10.99 6.46 -0.79
C VAL A 209 -11.08 5.09 -0.12
N PRO A 210 -10.21 4.12 -0.44
CA PRO A 210 -10.19 2.87 0.31
C PRO A 210 -9.94 3.20 1.78
N ALA A 211 -10.79 2.73 2.68
CA ALA A 211 -10.66 3.04 4.10
C ALA A 211 -9.64 2.10 4.75
N ASP A 212 -9.65 0.81 4.37
CA ASP A 212 -8.72 -0.23 4.86
C ASP A 212 -7.23 0.13 4.67
N ALA A 213 -6.99 1.09 3.78
CA ALA A 213 -5.71 1.70 3.51
C ALA A 213 -5.08 2.45 4.70
N PHE A 214 -5.89 2.97 5.63
CA PHE A 214 -5.42 3.90 6.66
C PHE A 214 -5.60 3.30 8.06
N PRO A 215 -4.52 3.19 8.86
CA PRO A 215 -4.63 2.68 10.22
C PRO A 215 -5.45 3.62 11.13
N ASP A 216 -5.41 4.94 10.87
CA ASP A 216 -6.11 5.94 11.68
C ASP A 216 -7.26 6.65 10.93
N GLN A 217 -8.20 5.85 10.41
CA GLN A 217 -9.44 6.38 9.81
C GLN A 217 -10.21 7.30 10.77
N ARG A 218 -10.10 7.06 12.08
CA ARG A 218 -10.80 7.83 13.11
C ARG A 218 -10.33 9.28 13.14
N GLN A 219 -9.05 9.52 12.94
CA GLN A 219 -8.50 10.88 12.86
C GLN A 219 -9.08 11.64 11.67
N ILE A 220 -9.22 11.00 10.51
CA ILE A 220 -9.79 11.61 9.30
C ILE A 220 -11.26 11.94 9.52
N VAL A 221 -12.05 10.99 10.03
CA VAL A 221 -13.48 11.18 10.30
C VAL A 221 -13.70 12.26 11.36
N ALA A 222 -12.88 12.29 12.42
CA ALA A 222 -12.96 13.33 13.45
C ALA A 222 -12.64 14.71 12.89
N ALA A 223 -11.61 14.82 12.05
CA ALA A 223 -11.25 16.10 11.45
C ALA A 223 -12.32 16.62 10.47
N LEU A 224 -12.96 15.74 9.70
CA LEU A 224 -14.11 16.08 8.86
C LEU A 224 -15.32 16.53 9.71
N ALA A 225 -15.60 15.85 10.82
CA ALA A 225 -16.66 16.25 11.75
C ALA A 225 -16.41 17.65 12.33
N HIS A 226 -15.17 17.93 12.73
CA HIS A 226 -14.77 19.26 13.24
C HIS A 226 -14.88 20.35 12.17
N GLY A 227 -14.68 20.00 10.91
CA GLY A 227 -14.87 20.88 9.76
C GLY A 227 -16.33 21.15 9.39
N GLY A 228 -17.30 20.59 10.12
CA GLY A 228 -18.73 20.76 9.83
C GLY A 228 -19.24 19.94 8.64
N VAL A 229 -18.47 18.95 8.17
CA VAL A 229 -18.88 18.08 7.08
C VAL A 229 -19.91 17.08 7.59
N ALA A 230 -21.01 16.90 6.84
CA ALA A 230 -22.03 15.91 7.20
C ALA A 230 -21.43 14.50 7.11
N LEU A 231 -21.58 13.73 8.18
CA LEU A 231 -21.17 12.34 8.26
C LEU A 231 -22.41 11.46 8.30
N ASP A 232 -22.38 10.34 7.58
CA ASP A 232 -23.40 9.32 7.76
C ASP A 232 -23.44 8.82 9.23
N SER A 233 -24.62 8.38 9.65
CA SER A 233 -24.95 7.87 10.97
C SER A 233 -23.91 6.89 11.55
N MET A 234 -23.37 5.98 10.73
CA MET A 234 -22.32 5.05 11.16
C MET A 234 -21.00 5.75 11.50
N LEU A 235 -20.60 6.74 10.71
CA LEU A 235 -19.37 7.51 10.92
C LEU A 235 -19.51 8.52 12.07
N GLY A 236 -20.69 9.14 12.21
CA GLY A 236 -21.01 10.02 13.33
C GLY A 236 -20.89 9.33 14.69
N ALA A 237 -21.32 8.07 14.80
CA ALA A 237 -21.17 7.27 16.01
C ALA A 237 -19.70 6.92 16.35
N VAL A 238 -18.82 6.85 15.35
CA VAL A 238 -17.37 6.65 15.54
C VAL A 238 -16.69 7.95 16.00
N ALA A 239 -17.05 9.08 15.39
CA ALA A 239 -16.55 10.41 15.77
C ALA A 239 -16.92 10.76 17.23
N GLY A 240 -18.18 10.57 17.62
CA GLY A 240 -18.67 10.91 18.97
C GLY A 240 -18.00 10.11 20.10
N ARG A 241 -17.58 8.86 19.83
CA ARG A 241 -16.84 8.04 20.81
C ARG A 241 -15.41 8.52 21.03
N HIS A 242 -14.75 9.10 20.00
CA HIS A 242 -13.40 9.63 20.12
C HIS A 242 -13.36 10.91 20.98
N GLY A 243 -14.34 11.80 20.82
CA GLY A 243 -14.48 13.02 21.64
C GLY A 243 -14.67 12.72 23.13
N ARG A 244 -15.51 11.73 23.49
CA ARG A 244 -15.72 11.32 24.89
C ARG A 244 -14.48 10.69 25.54
N ARG A 245 -13.64 9.98 24.79
CA ARG A 245 -12.44 9.33 25.33
C ARG A 245 -11.31 10.34 25.63
N LYS A 246 -11.14 11.38 24.79
CA LYS A 246 -10.23 12.50 25.07
C LYS A 246 -10.68 13.34 26.28
N GLY A 247 -11.98 13.53 26.47
CA GLY A 247 -12.52 14.25 27.64
C GLY A 247 -12.34 13.49 28.97
N ARG A 248 -12.37 12.14 28.94
CA ARG A 248 -12.25 11.33 30.17
C ARG A 248 -10.81 11.13 30.65
N ALA A 249 -9.81 11.34 29.78
CA ALA A 249 -8.39 11.30 30.15
C ALA A 249 -7.89 12.59 30.83
N ARG A 250 -8.74 13.62 30.96
CA ARG A 250 -8.46 14.85 31.72
C ARG A 250 -9.36 14.97 32.95
N ARG A 251 -9.50 13.90 33.73
CA ARG A 251 -10.00 14.05 35.10
C ARG A 251 -8.78 14.39 35.96
N PRO A 252 -8.64 15.62 36.49
CA PRO A 252 -7.54 15.93 37.39
C PRO A 252 -7.64 14.98 38.60
N GLU A 253 -6.53 14.34 38.93
CA GLU A 253 -6.35 13.67 40.22
C GLU A 253 -6.58 14.72 41.31
N LYS A 254 -7.79 14.71 41.85
CA LYS A 254 -8.18 15.49 43.01
C LYS A 254 -7.92 14.57 44.21
N GLY A 255 -6.77 14.70 44.87
CA GLY A 255 -6.52 13.91 46.06
C GLY A 255 -5.08 13.81 46.56
N GLU A 256 -4.36 14.92 46.69
CA GLU A 256 -3.15 14.93 47.52
C GLU A 256 -3.01 16.27 48.26
N SER A 257 -4.01 16.57 49.08
CA SER A 257 -3.96 17.70 50.02
C SER A 257 -4.73 17.32 51.28
N ASP A 258 -4.23 16.34 52.04
CA ASP A 258 -4.74 16.10 53.41
C ASP A 258 -3.80 15.33 54.36
N LYS A 259 -2.48 15.55 54.26
CA LYS A 259 -1.49 14.88 55.15
C LYS A 259 -0.44 15.79 55.79
N GLN A 260 -0.74 17.08 56.01
CA GLN A 260 0.17 17.99 56.72
C GLN A 260 -0.42 18.67 57.95
N SER A 261 -1.47 18.11 58.55
CA SER A 261 -1.94 18.50 59.90
C SER A 261 -1.89 17.30 60.84
N ARG A 262 -0.67 16.96 61.29
CA ARG A 262 -0.36 16.15 62.48
C ARG A 262 1.17 15.93 62.54
N ALA A 263 1.88 16.97 62.99
CA ALA A 263 3.16 16.89 63.68
C ALA A 263 3.39 18.24 64.36
#